data_AF-A0A537LZ22-F1
#
_entry.id   AF-A0A537LZ22-F1
#
_cell.length_a   1.000
_cell.length_b   1.000
_cell.length_c   1.000
_cell.angle_alpha   90.00
_cell.angle_beta   90.00
_cell.angle_gamma   90.00
#
_symmetry.space_group_name_H-M   'P 1'
#
loop_
_entity.id
_entity.type
_entity.pdbx_description
1 polymer ?
#
loop_
_entity_poly.entity_id
_entity_poly.type
_entity_poly.pdbx_seq_one_letter_code
_entity_poly.pdbx_strand_id
1 'polypeptide(L)'
;MWRAWASASSFRHIREAIHSSRSRSDHVNFERAGVPVVFLFRPDDPEFDTPRDTVDRVDPRLLEVSGRLATAIILAIAGDGR
;
A
#
# COMPACT_ATOMS: atom_id res chain seq x y z
N MET A 1 24.61 -1.70 -17.47
CA MET A 1 25.76 -1.65 -16.55
C MET A 1 25.30 -0.88 -15.32
N TRP A 2 24.99 -1.56 -14.21
CA TRP A 2 24.48 -0.93 -12.99
C TRP A 2 25.63 -0.80 -11.98
N ARG A 3 25.80 0.40 -11.40
CA ARG A 3 26.71 0.61 -10.25
C ARG A 3 25.86 1.08 -9.08
N ALA A 4 25.94 0.34 -7.97
CA ALA A 4 25.30 0.66 -6.71
C ALA A 4 26.16 1.63 -5.90
N TRP A 5 25.53 2.62 -5.27
CA TRP A 5 26.05 3.36 -4.12
C TRP A 5 24.97 3.27 -3.04
N ALA A 6 25.23 2.48 -1.99
CA ALA A 6 24.45 2.51 -0.77
C ALA A 6 25.00 3.64 0.11
N SER A 7 24.21 4.70 0.28
CA SER A 7 24.42 5.72 1.30
C SER A 7 23.21 5.68 2.23
N ALA A 8 23.46 5.70 3.54
CA ALA A 8 22.50 5.56 4.63
C ALA A 8 21.48 6.73 4.73
N SER A 9 20.67 6.94 3.69
CA SER A 9 19.66 8.01 3.62
C SER A 9 18.42 7.63 2.81
N SER A 10 18.19 6.34 2.54
CA SER A 10 17.27 5.86 1.48
C SER A 10 15.76 6.04 1.72
N PHE A 11 15.30 6.66 2.80
CA PHE A 11 13.86 6.87 3.05
C PHE A 11 13.37 8.30 2.80
N ARG A 12 14.06 9.07 1.94
CA ARG A 12 13.71 10.47 1.68
C ARG A 12 13.22 10.74 0.25
N HIS A 13 12.38 9.87 -0.34
CA HIS A 13 11.75 10.17 -1.64
C HIS A 13 10.32 9.63 -1.87
N ILE A 14 9.62 9.09 -0.87
CA ILE A 14 8.16 8.91 -1.00
C ILE A 14 7.49 10.24 -0.62
N ARG A 15 7.55 11.22 -1.53
CA ARG A 15 6.63 12.37 -1.50
C ARG A 15 5.61 12.17 -2.62
N GLU A 16 4.35 12.34 -2.23
CA GLU A 16 3.15 12.49 -3.06
C GLU A 16 2.49 11.23 -3.62
N ALA A 17 1.72 10.58 -2.75
CA ALA A 17 0.29 10.35 -3.02
C ALA A 17 -0.49 10.43 -1.69
N ILE A 18 -0.41 11.57 -0.99
CA ILE A 18 -1.35 11.86 0.10
C ILE A 18 -2.67 12.25 -0.56
N HIS A 19 -3.52 11.25 -0.82
CA HIS A 19 -4.94 11.52 -1.02
C HIS A 19 -5.54 11.85 0.35
N SER A 20 -6.19 13.02 0.43
CA SER A 20 -6.78 13.58 1.64
C SER A 20 -7.68 12.58 2.39
N SER A 21 -7.20 12.08 3.52
CA SER A 21 -7.87 12.07 4.84
C SER A 21 -9.39 11.77 4.95
N ARG A 22 -9.97 10.93 4.08
CA ARG A 22 -11.32 10.37 4.32
C ARG A 22 -11.42 8.85 4.23
N SER A 23 -10.31 8.11 4.09
CA SER A 23 -10.36 6.66 4.23
C SER A 23 -10.40 6.28 5.71
N ARG A 24 -11.56 5.79 6.18
CA ARG A 24 -11.75 5.26 7.54
C ARG A 24 -11.35 3.79 7.54
N SER A 25 -10.04 3.51 7.59
CA SER A 25 -9.49 2.16 7.68
C SER A 25 -8.55 2.04 8.89
N ASP A 26 -8.19 0.82 9.27
CA ASP A 26 -7.45 0.52 10.50
C ASP A 26 -6.08 1.22 10.59
N HIS A 27 -5.49 1.54 9.43
CA HIS A 27 -4.20 2.22 9.35
C HIS A 27 -4.18 3.62 10.00
N VAL A 28 -5.35 4.27 10.16
CA VAL A 28 -5.45 5.63 10.72
C VAL A 28 -4.86 5.70 12.13
N ASN A 29 -5.01 4.66 12.94
CA ASN A 29 -4.45 4.66 14.30
C ASN A 29 -2.91 4.56 14.29
N PHE A 30 -2.33 3.86 13.31
CA PHE A 30 -0.88 3.75 13.14
C PHE A 30 -0.28 5.07 12.66
N GLU A 31 -0.93 5.71 11.68
CA GLU A 31 -0.52 7.03 11.20
C GLU A 31 -0.53 8.07 12.34
N ARG A 32 -1.58 8.07 13.18
CA ARG A 32 -1.67 8.94 14.37
C ARG A 32 -0.55 8.72 15.39
N ALA A 33 0.01 7.52 15.46
CA ALA A 33 1.13 7.19 16.34
C ALA A 33 2.51 7.46 15.69
N GLY A 34 2.54 8.00 14.46
CA GLY A 34 3.79 8.26 13.73
C GLY A 34 4.41 7.01 13.10
N VAL A 35 3.67 5.89 13.04
CA VAL A 35 4.13 4.68 12.33
C VAL A 35 3.94 4.89 10.82
N PRO A 36 4.97 4.67 9.99
CA PRO A 36 4.81 4.75 8.54
C PRO A 36 3.78 3.75 8.01
N VAL A 37 2.90 4.21 7.14
CA VAL A 37 1.79 3.42 6.59
C VAL A 37 1.84 3.45 5.06
N VAL A 38 1.48 2.31 4.46
CA VAL A 38 1.05 2.23 3.07
C VAL A 38 -0.36 1.63 3.06
N PHE A 39 -1.32 2.30 2.43
CA PHE A 39 -2.70 1.82 2.31
C PHE A 39 -3.03 1.55 0.83
N LEU A 40 -3.13 0.26 0.48
CA LEU A 40 -3.49 -0.19 -0.87
C LEU A 40 -4.99 -0.42 -0.93
N PHE A 41 -5.68 0.33 -1.78
CA PHE A 41 -7.11 0.20 -1.99
C PHE A 41 -7.50 0.64 -3.41
N ARG A 42 -8.68 0.23 -3.86
CA ARG A 42 -9.29 0.74 -5.09
C ARG A 42 -10.13 1.97 -4.72
N PRO A 43 -9.82 3.17 -5.24
CA PRO A 43 -10.70 4.31 -5.05
C PRO A 43 -11.99 4.15 -5.86
N ASP A 44 -13.06 4.79 -5.40
CA ASP A 44 -14.29 5.01 -6.18
C ASP A 44 -15.03 3.75 -6.67
N ASP A 45 -15.09 2.68 -5.86
CA ASP A 45 -15.96 1.53 -6.16
C ASP A 45 -17.42 1.85 -5.81
N PRO A 46 -18.34 1.96 -6.79
CA PRO A 46 -19.73 2.36 -6.53
C PRO A 46 -20.53 1.31 -5.76
N GLU A 47 -20.06 0.06 -5.71
CA GLU A 47 -20.76 -1.01 -4.99
C GLU A 47 -20.17 -1.27 -3.60
N PHE A 48 -19.14 -0.51 -3.19
CA PHE A 48 -18.61 -0.58 -1.83
C PHE A 48 -19.71 -0.32 -0.80
N ASP A 49 -19.79 -1.15 0.24
CA ASP A 49 -20.80 -1.09 1.30
C ASP A 49 -22.25 -1.26 0.78
N THR A 50 -22.42 -2.00 -0.31
CA THR A 50 -23.73 -2.39 -0.84
C THR A 50 -23.86 -3.92 -0.89
N PRO A 51 -25.10 -4.45 -0.96
CA PRO A 51 -25.31 -5.88 -1.21
C PRO A 51 -24.74 -6.40 -2.54
N ARG A 52 -24.30 -5.51 -3.45
CA ARG A 52 -23.67 -5.90 -4.71
C ARG A 52 -22.17 -6.14 -4.59
N ASP A 53 -21.55 -5.81 -3.45
CA ASP A 53 -20.17 -6.20 -3.13
C ASP A 53 -20.10 -7.73 -2.96
N THR A 54 -19.86 -8.41 -4.08
CA THR A 54 -20.00 -9.85 -4.23
C THR A 54 -18.82 -10.41 -5.00
N VAL A 55 -18.55 -11.71 -4.83
CA VAL A 55 -17.39 -12.38 -5.43
C VAL A 55 -17.33 -12.24 -6.95
N ASP A 56 -18.48 -12.15 -7.62
CA ASP A 56 -18.57 -12.00 -9.07
C ASP A 56 -17.98 -10.67 -9.59
N ARG A 57 -17.78 -9.69 -8.71
CA ARG A 57 -17.15 -8.41 -9.02
C ARG A 57 -15.64 -8.38 -8.74
N VAL A 58 -15.09 -9.45 -8.18
CA VAL A 58 -13.66 -9.57 -7.91
C VAL A 58 -12.94 -9.87 -9.23
N ASP A 59 -12.03 -8.99 -9.64
CA ASP A 59 -11.12 -9.25 -10.77
C ASP A 59 -9.86 -9.97 -10.26
N PRO A 60 -9.63 -11.25 -10.62
CA PRO A 60 -8.47 -12.02 -10.14
C PRO A 60 -7.12 -11.37 -10.50
N ARG A 61 -7.06 -10.62 -11.62
CA ARG A 61 -5.81 -9.97 -12.05
C ARG A 61 -5.44 -8.81 -11.13
N LEU A 62 -6.45 -8.05 -10.68
CA LEU A 62 -6.22 -6.97 -9.72
C LEU A 62 -5.82 -7.52 -8.35
N LEU A 63 -6.38 -8.67 -7.96
CA LEU A 63 -5.96 -9.38 -6.76
C LEU A 63 -4.50 -9.84 -6.84
N GLU A 64 -4.09 -10.43 -7.97
CA GLU A 64 -2.69 -10.85 -8.18
C GLU A 64 -1.73 -9.66 -8.09
N VAL A 65 -2.01 -8.57 -8.81
CA VAL A 65 -1.16 -7.37 -8.80
C VAL A 65 -1.04 -6.79 -7.39
N SER A 66 -2.15 -6.69 -6.67
CA SER A 66 -2.19 -6.15 -5.30
C SER A 66 -1.40 -7.05 -4.33
N GLY A 67 -1.58 -8.37 -4.42
CA GLY A 67 -0.86 -9.33 -3.60
C GLY A 67 0.64 -9.32 -3.84
N ARG A 68 1.07 -9.25 -5.12
CA ARG A 68 2.49 -9.17 -5.48
C ARG A 68 3.14 -7.88 -5.00
N LEU A 69 2.45 -6.74 -5.14
CA LEU A 69 2.94 -5.46 -4.65
C LEU A 69 3.08 -5.45 -3.12
N ALA A 70 2.03 -5.87 -2.39
CA ALA A 70 2.07 -5.94 -0.93
C ALA A 70 3.21 -6.86 -0.44
N THR A 71 3.37 -8.02 -1.07
CA THR A 71 4.44 -8.97 -0.76
C THR A 71 5.82 -8.35 -1.00
N ALA A 72 6.01 -7.67 -2.13
CA ALA A 72 7.28 -7.03 -2.45
C ALA A 72 7.65 -5.94 -1.44
N ILE A 73 6.69 -5.12 -1.01
CA ILE A 73 6.88 -4.09 0.02
C ILE A 73 7.28 -4.73 1.35
N ILE A 74 6.57 -5.77 1.79
CA ILE A 74 6.88 -6.48 3.03
C ILE A 74 8.27 -7.09 2.98
N LEU A 75 8.63 -7.76 1.88
CA LEU A 75 9.96 -8.37 1.72
C LEU A 75 11.08 -7.34 1.66
N ALA A 76 10.86 -6.19 1.02
CA ALA A 76 11.84 -5.11 1.00
C ALA A 76 12.09 -4.57 2.42
N ILE A 77 11.03 -4.28 3.18
CA ILE A 77 11.15 -3.73 4.54
C ILE A 77 11.69 -4.77 5.53
N ALA A 78 11.22 -6.01 5.47
CA ALA A 78 11.67 -7.08 6.37
C ALA A 78 13.06 -7.60 6.01
N GLY A 79 13.44 -7.56 4.73
CA GLY A 79 14.75 -7.98 4.23
C GLY A 79 15.87 -6.97 4.50
N ASP A 80 15.54 -5.67 4.57
CA ASP A 80 16.46 -4.58 4.95
C ASP A 80 16.81 -4.57 6.46
N GLY A 81 16.24 -5.49 7.25
CA GLY A 81 16.56 -5.67 8.67
C GLY A 81 17.78 -6.56 8.97
N ARG A 82 18.57 -6.93 7.95
CA ARG A 82 19.84 -7.68 8.09
C ARG A 82 21.04 -6.82 7.74
#